data_AF-A0A1F6DN76-F1
#
_entry.id   AF-A0A1F6DN76-F1
#
_cell.length_a   1.000
_cell.length_b   1.000
_cell.length_c   1.000
_cell.angle_alpha   90.00
_cell.angle_beta   90.00
_cell.angle_gamma   90.00
#
_symmetry.space_group_name_H-M   'P 1'
#
loop_
_entity.id
_entity.type
_entity.pdbx_description
1 polymer ?
#
loop_
_entity_poly.entity_id
_entity_poly.type
_entity_poly.pdbx_seq_one_letter_code
_entity_poly.pdbx_strand_id
1 'polypeptide(L)'
;MEPKLKLKLQLQVQEAGVIDGFCYPYARLLLDEAVALKEKEGLYREKGHPHELTNIGMYILEALGGQIYPGSSVGSVPQRKEVDELIENAQKFLAVFEK
;
A
#
# COMPACT_ATOMS: atom_id res chain seq x y z
N MET A 1 27.00 4.04 -37.46
CA MET A 1 25.95 3.28 -36.73
C MET A 1 26.52 3.11 -35.34
N GLU A 2 26.07 3.71 -34.24
CA GLU A 2 24.79 3.56 -33.55
C GLU A 2 24.63 4.66 -32.46
N PRO A 3 23.86 5.73 -32.71
CA PRO A 3 23.31 6.54 -31.60
C PRO A 3 21.79 6.40 -31.48
N LYS A 4 21.12 6.01 -32.58
CA LYS A 4 19.66 5.93 -32.66
C LYS A 4 19.05 4.75 -31.91
N LEU A 5 19.82 3.69 -31.64
CA LEU A 5 19.34 2.54 -30.88
C LEU A 5 19.24 2.85 -29.37
N LYS A 6 20.21 3.57 -28.82
CA LYS A 6 20.21 3.95 -27.38
C LYS A 6 19.08 4.92 -27.03
N LEU A 7 18.76 5.86 -27.93
CA LEU A 7 17.63 6.77 -27.70
C LEU A 7 16.27 6.04 -27.76
N LYS A 8 16.13 5.01 -28.59
CA LYS A 8 14.91 4.17 -28.63
C LYS A 8 14.75 3.33 -27.36
N LEU A 9 15.85 2.83 -26.79
CA LEU A 9 15.83 2.14 -25.49
C LEU A 9 15.45 3.08 -24.34
N GLN A 10 15.83 4.36 -24.38
CA GLN A 10 15.40 5.33 -23.37
C GLN A 10 13.93 5.78 -23.53
N LEU A 11 13.42 5.80 -24.77
CA LEU A 11 12.01 6.15 -25.05
C LEU A 11 11.04 4.98 -24.84
N GLN A 12 11.47 3.72 -24.96
CA GLN A 12 10.61 2.57 -24.64
C GLN A 12 10.38 2.33 -23.14
N VAL A 13 11.13 3.00 -22.26
CA VAL A 13 10.89 2.95 -20.80
C VAL A 13 9.81 3.96 -20.38
N GLN A 14 9.36 4.84 -21.28
CA GLN A 14 8.33 5.85 -20.98
C GLN A 14 6.88 5.38 -21.18
N GLU A 15 6.61 4.16 -21.66
CA GLU A 15 5.23 3.71 -21.99
C GLU A 15 4.72 2.50 -21.21
N ALA A 16 5.34 2.12 -20.10
CA ALA A 16 4.80 1.07 -19.22
C ALA A 16 4.68 1.57 -17.78
N GLY A 17 3.55 2.20 -17.45
CA GLY A 17 2.80 2.09 -16.19
C GLY A 17 3.49 1.83 -14.84
N VAL A 18 4.74 2.24 -14.61
CA VAL A 18 5.35 2.16 -13.28
C VAL A 18 4.88 3.36 -12.48
N ILE A 19 3.97 3.11 -11.54
CA ILE A 19 3.61 4.07 -10.50
C ILE A 19 4.89 4.31 -9.67
N ASP A 20 5.45 5.52 -9.75
CA ASP A 20 6.68 5.87 -9.01
C ASP A 20 6.45 5.66 -7.50
N GLY A 21 7.39 4.98 -6.84
CA GLY A 21 7.29 4.61 -5.42
C GLY A 21 6.39 3.40 -5.07
N PHE A 22 5.71 2.79 -6.05
CA PHE A 22 4.90 1.59 -5.83
C PHE A 22 5.71 0.29 -5.96
N CYS A 23 5.55 -0.60 -4.99
CA CYS A 23 6.16 -1.92 -4.94
C CYS A 23 5.07 -2.98 -4.64
N TYR A 24 4.63 -3.70 -5.67
CA TYR A 24 3.56 -4.69 -5.55
C TYR A 24 3.82 -5.78 -4.48
N PRO A 25 4.98 -6.47 -4.44
CA PRO A 25 5.23 -7.50 -3.43
C PRO A 25 5.20 -6.95 -2.00
N TYR A 26 5.69 -5.72 -1.81
CA TYR A 26 5.68 -5.05 -0.52
C TYR A 26 4.27 -4.66 -0.10
N ALA A 27 3.48 -4.09 -1.01
CA ALA A 27 2.08 -3.75 -0.75
C ALA A 27 1.24 -4.99 -0.43
N ARG A 28 1.49 -6.12 -1.10
CA ARG A 28 0.81 -7.39 -0.79
C ARG A 28 1.19 -7.92 0.59
N LEU A 29 2.48 -7.91 0.94
CA LEU A 29 2.93 -8.28 2.27
C LEU A 29 2.24 -7.44 3.36
N LEU A 30 2.16 -6.12 3.16
CA LEU A 30 1.49 -5.21 4.11
C LEU A 30 -0.01 -5.50 4.25
N LEU A 31 -0.68 -5.80 3.14
CA LEU A 31 -2.09 -6.18 3.15
C LEU A 31 -2.32 -7.49 3.91
N ASP A 32 -1.51 -8.50 3.65
CA ASP A 32 -1.62 -9.81 4.31
C ASP A 32 -1.38 -9.67 5.83
N GLU A 33 -0.39 -8.89 6.24
CA GLU A 33 -0.13 -8.57 7.65
C GLU A 33 -1.27 -7.77 8.28
N ALA A 34 -1.84 -6.78 7.59
CA ALA A 34 -2.98 -6.00 8.07
C ALA A 34 -4.21 -6.90 8.30
N VAL A 35 -4.51 -7.81 7.38
CA VAL A 35 -5.62 -8.77 7.50
C VAL A 35 -5.36 -9.72 8.67
N ALA A 36 -4.16 -10.30 8.77
CA ALA A 36 -3.81 -11.22 9.85
C ALA A 36 -3.89 -10.57 11.24
N LEU A 37 -3.46 -9.31 11.36
CA LEU A 37 -3.58 -8.54 12.60
C LEU A 37 -5.04 -8.16 12.90
N LYS A 38 -5.86 -7.90 11.88
CA LYS A 38 -7.29 -7.64 12.05
C LYS A 38 -8.02 -8.83 12.62
N GLU A 39 -7.81 -10.02 12.04
CA GLU A 39 -8.47 -11.27 12.45
C GLU A 39 -8.16 -11.65 13.90
N LYS A 40 -6.96 -11.32 14.37
CA LYS A 40 -6.50 -11.61 15.73
C LYS A 40 -6.79 -10.48 16.72
N GLU A 41 -7.52 -9.44 16.30
CA GLU A 41 -7.70 -8.18 17.05
C GLU A 41 -6.37 -7.48 17.44
N GLY A 42 -5.23 -7.89 16.87
CA GLY A 42 -3.89 -7.35 17.13
C GLY A 42 -3.61 -6.00 16.47
N LEU A 43 -4.51 -5.55 15.60
CA LEU A 43 -4.52 -4.19 15.06
C LEU A 43 -4.87 -3.14 16.13
N TYR A 44 -5.65 -3.51 17.14
CA TYR A 44 -6.19 -2.59 18.15
C TYR A 44 -5.58 -2.83 19.53
N ARG A 45 -5.53 -1.79 20.37
CA ARG A 45 -5.01 -1.91 21.73
C ARG A 45 -6.02 -2.61 22.64
N GLU A 46 -5.59 -3.63 23.39
CA GLU A 46 -6.48 -4.44 24.23
C GLU A 46 -6.99 -3.73 25.50
N LYS A 47 -6.23 -2.81 26.10
CA LYS A 47 -6.58 -2.18 27.40
C LYS A 47 -6.59 -0.64 27.32
N GLY A 48 -7.70 -0.06 27.80
CA GLY A 48 -7.89 1.39 27.94
C GLY A 48 -8.35 2.11 26.66
N HIS A 49 -7.97 1.61 25.48
CA HIS A 49 -8.21 2.27 24.20
C HIS A 49 -8.54 1.27 23.07
N PRO A 50 -9.64 0.50 23.15
CA PRO A 50 -9.99 -0.57 22.18
C PRO A 50 -10.27 -0.07 20.75
N HIS A 51 -10.32 1.24 20.55
CA HIS A 51 -10.53 1.86 19.24
C HIS A 51 -9.25 2.46 18.65
N GLU A 52 -8.16 2.46 19.41
CA GLU A 52 -6.86 2.93 18.94
C GLU A 52 -6.06 1.79 18.33
N LEU A 53 -5.33 2.12 17.26
CA LEU A 53 -4.40 1.20 16.64
C LEU A 53 -3.20 0.94 17.55
N THR A 54 -2.63 -0.27 17.45
CA THR A 54 -1.30 -0.53 17.96
C THR A 54 -0.27 0.27 17.14
N ASN A 55 0.90 0.55 17.69
CA ASN A 55 1.96 1.25 16.95
C ASN A 55 2.36 0.48 15.68
N ILE A 56 2.35 -0.85 15.75
CA ILE A 56 2.63 -1.74 14.62
C ILE A 56 1.50 -1.66 13.60
N GLY A 57 0.25 -1.75 14.05
CA GLY A 57 -0.94 -1.61 13.21
C GLY A 57 -0.96 -0.28 12.45
N MET A 58 -0.66 0.81 13.14
CA MET A 58 -0.53 2.15 12.56
C MET A 58 0.53 2.19 11.45
N TYR A 59 1.74 1.68 11.72
CA TYR A 59 2.83 1.69 10.75
C TYR A 59 2.51 0.87 9.49
N ILE A 60 1.89 -0.31 9.65
CA ILE A 60 1.50 -1.17 8.54
C ILE A 60 0.44 -0.49 7.66
N LEU A 61 -0.59 0.10 8.28
CA LEU A 61 -1.67 0.76 7.55
C LEU A 61 -1.19 2.05 6.86
N GLU A 62 -0.31 2.83 7.49
CA GLU A 62 0.30 4.01 6.85
C GLU A 62 1.17 3.60 5.65
N ALA A 63 2.01 2.57 5.81
CA ALA A 63 2.83 2.06 4.72
C ALA A 63 1.97 1.53 3.57
N LEU A 64 0.88 0.81 3.87
CA LEU A 64 -0.06 0.31 2.87
C LEU A 64 -0.76 1.47 2.15
N GLY A 65 -1.25 2.46 2.90
CA GLY A 65 -1.84 3.68 2.36
C GLY A 65 -0.91 4.42 1.42
N GLY A 66 0.37 4.54 1.78
CA GLY A 66 1.40 5.14 0.93
C GLY A 66 1.67 4.37 -0.37
N GLN A 67 1.44 3.06 -0.39
CA GLN A 67 1.58 2.23 -1.60
C GLN A 67 0.37 2.34 -2.53
N ILE A 68 -0.84 2.44 -1.99
CA ILE A 68 -2.08 2.41 -2.79
C ILE A 68 -2.60 3.82 -3.15
N TYR A 69 -2.19 4.86 -2.41
CA TYR A 69 -2.51 6.26 -2.67
C TYR A 69 -1.24 7.12 -2.84
N PRO A 70 -0.39 6.83 -3.83
CA PRO A 70 0.83 7.59 -4.07
C PRO A 70 0.51 9.06 -4.36
N GLY A 71 1.18 9.97 -3.66
CA GLY A 71 0.99 11.43 -3.80
C GLY A 71 -0.19 12.01 -3.02
N SER A 72 -1.04 11.18 -2.40
CA SER A 72 -1.92 11.65 -1.34
C SER A 72 -1.06 11.93 -0.11
N SER A 73 -1.14 13.13 0.45
CA SER A 73 -0.67 13.37 1.80
C SER A 73 -1.58 12.60 2.74
N VAL A 74 -1.34 11.31 2.92
CA VAL A 74 -1.95 10.48 3.99
C VAL A 74 -1.32 10.93 5.31
N GLY A 75 -1.51 12.21 5.64
CA GLY A 75 -1.03 12.83 6.87
C GLY A 75 -1.91 12.50 8.06
N SER A 76 -2.98 11.74 7.86
CA SER A 76 -3.89 11.30 8.90
C SER A 76 -3.79 9.80 9.08
N VAL A 77 -3.38 9.40 10.28
CA VAL A 77 -3.48 8.03 10.81
C VAL A 77 -4.90 7.50 10.55
N PRO A 78 -5.07 6.37 9.85
CA PRO A 78 -6.39 5.85 9.54
C PRO A 78 -7.17 5.53 10.82
N GLN A 79 -8.38 6.05 10.93
CA GLN A 79 -9.28 5.72 12.05
C GLN A 79 -9.81 4.30 11.91
N ARG A 80 -10.29 3.69 13.00
CA ARG A 80 -10.85 2.32 12.99
C ARG A 80 -11.89 2.09 11.87
N LYS A 81 -12.70 3.10 11.55
CA LYS A 81 -13.71 3.02 10.48
C LYS A 81 -13.11 3.04 9.07
N GLU A 82 -11.93 3.62 8.91
CA GLU A 82 -11.20 3.74 7.64
C GLU A 82 -10.31 2.52 7.36
N VAL A 83 -10.02 1.69 8.39
CA VAL A 83 -9.20 0.47 8.24
C VAL A 83 -9.84 -0.52 7.25
N ASP A 84 -11.15 -0.74 7.37
CA ASP A 84 -11.85 -1.70 6.52
C ASP A 84 -11.89 -1.24 5.06
N GLU A 85 -12.15 0.05 4.86
CA GLU A 85 -12.12 0.69 3.55
C GLU A 85 -10.71 0.65 2.95
N LEU A 86 -9.67 0.89 3.75
CA LEU A 86 -8.29 0.82 3.30
C LEU A 86 -7.92 -0.60 2.83
N ILE A 87 -8.27 -1.62 3.62
CA ILE A 87 -8.02 -3.03 3.27
C ILE A 87 -8.77 -3.40 1.98
N GLU A 88 -10.05 -3.04 1.88
CA GLU A 88 -10.85 -3.32 0.68
C GLU A 88 -10.28 -2.62 -0.57
N ASN A 89 -9.88 -1.35 -0.43
CA ASN A 89 -9.29 -0.59 -1.53
C ASN A 89 -7.92 -1.16 -1.92
N ALA A 90 -7.11 -1.58 -0.96
CA ALA A 90 -5.84 -2.25 -1.22
C ALA A 90 -6.04 -3.57 -1.97
N GLN A 91 -7.01 -4.40 -1.57
CA GLN A 91 -7.36 -5.63 -2.28
C GLN A 91 -7.73 -5.34 -3.74
N LYS A 92 -8.64 -4.38 -3.97
CA LYS A 92 -9.06 -3.99 -5.32
C LYS A 92 -7.90 -3.47 -6.17
N PHE A 93 -7.06 -2.63 -5.58
CA PHE A 93 -5.91 -2.05 -6.26
C PHE A 93 -4.87 -3.11 -6.64
N LEU A 94 -4.51 -4.00 -5.71
CA LEU A 94 -3.52 -5.05 -5.96
C LEU A 94 -4.00 -6.10 -6.95
N ALA A 95 -5.30 -6.40 -6.99
CA ALA A 95 -5.89 -7.31 -7.97
C ALA A 95 -5.66 -6.88 -9.43
N VAL A 96 -5.39 -5.58 -9.70
CA VAL A 96 -5.04 -5.08 -11.04
C VAL A 96 -3.73 -5.68 -11.57
N PHE A 97 -2.83 -6.06 -10.67
CA PHE A 97 -1.48 -6.53 -10.98
C PHE A 97 -1.34 -8.07 -10.96
N GLU A 98 -2.35 -8.80 -10.50
CA GLU A 98 -2.36 -10.27 -10.33
C GLU A 98 -2.67 -11.06 -11.63
N LYS A 99 -2.32 -10.52 -12.80
CA LYS A 99 -2.60 -11.17 -14.09
C LYS A 99 -1.71 -12.36 -14.38
#